data_AF-A0A1N7EYP2-F1
#
_entry.id   AF-A0A1N7EYP2-F1
#
_cell.length_a   1.000
_cell.length_b   1.000
_cell.length_c   1.000
_cell.angle_alpha   90.00
_cell.angle_beta   90.00
_cell.angle_gamma   90.00
#
_symmetry.space_group_name_H-M   'P 1'
#
loop_
_entity.id
_entity.type
_entity.pdbx_description
1 polymer ?
#
loop_
_entity_poly.entity_id
_entity_poly.type
_entity_poly.pdbx_seq_one_letter_code
_entity_poly.pdbx_strand_id
1 'polypeptide(L)'
;MAEPDRQRPLITLRAAAASAAAGCTLAGAGAVTTAVLAGPGPGFSAYVSEAGIAGSGHAPMYRIGVFALAAGLLLLAVALPPQLRVAAALLGAGSASTALSGAVTCSAGCPLPPFERATVADLVHGGASIAATAAVVLAMVAVTLCREAGGRLRRLTAVAATLALPLCAAIGLAMLLVGRSTLVGVLERVVLAIAVLWGLAAAITVGLAQHTEPARAAASPTSRGTDHRQPPL
;
A
#
# COMPACT_ATOMS: atom_id res chain seq x y z
N MET A 1 -5.54 31.85 22.83
CA MET A 1 -6.70 30.97 22.56
C MET A 1 -6.44 30.27 21.24
N ALA A 2 -6.13 28.97 21.26
CA ALA A 2 -5.90 28.19 20.03
C ALA A 2 -7.25 27.65 19.54
N GLU A 3 -7.56 27.88 18.27
CA GLU A 3 -8.86 27.67 17.64
C GLU A 3 -9.19 26.17 17.50
N PRO A 4 -10.16 25.64 18.27
CA PRO A 4 -10.50 24.21 18.27
C PRO A 4 -11.16 23.73 16.96
N ASP A 5 -11.66 24.66 16.14
CA ASP A 5 -12.58 24.35 15.05
C ASP A 5 -11.88 23.82 13.78
N ARG A 6 -10.59 24.17 13.58
CA ARG A 6 -9.81 23.68 12.42
C ARG A 6 -9.36 22.22 12.52
N GLN A 7 -9.32 21.64 13.71
CA GLN A 7 -8.81 20.28 13.92
C GLN A 7 -9.84 19.19 13.60
N ARG A 8 -11.14 19.49 13.78
CA ARG A 8 -12.25 18.55 13.48
C ARG A 8 -12.34 18.15 11.99
N PRO A 9 -12.32 19.07 11.00
CA PRO A 9 -12.45 18.67 9.59
C PRO A 9 -11.28 17.81 9.10
N LEU A 10 -10.07 18.02 9.62
CA LEU A 10 -8.88 17.24 9.24
C LEU A 10 -8.94 15.78 9.72
N ILE A 11 -9.49 15.53 10.91
CA ILE A 11 -9.66 14.16 11.43
C ILE A 11 -10.69 13.41 10.60
N THR A 12 -11.82 14.04 10.26
CA THR A 12 -12.87 13.44 9.43
C THR A 12 -12.35 13.11 8.02
N LEU A 13 -11.55 13.99 7.43
CA LEU A 13 -10.96 13.76 6.11
C LEU A 13 -10.00 12.56 6.10
N ARG A 14 -9.16 12.41 7.13
CA ARG A 14 -8.24 11.27 7.23
C ARG A 14 -8.97 9.94 7.47
N ALA A 15 -10.07 9.96 8.22
CA ALA A 15 -10.85 8.75 8.48
C ALA A 15 -11.60 8.31 7.21
N ALA A 16 -12.13 9.27 6.45
CA ALA A 16 -12.69 9.04 5.13
C ALA A 16 -11.63 8.50 4.16
N ALA A 17 -10.43 9.09 4.14
CA ALA A 17 -9.32 8.63 3.31
C ALA A 17 -8.88 7.19 3.68
N ALA A 18 -8.81 6.86 4.98
CA ALA A 18 -8.50 5.50 5.44
C ALA A 18 -9.57 4.48 4.98
N SER A 19 -10.84 4.83 5.10
CA SER A 19 -11.96 3.98 4.68
C SER A 19 -11.97 3.78 3.16
N ALA A 20 -11.78 4.86 2.41
CA ALA A 20 -11.67 4.82 0.95
C ALA A 20 -10.44 4.03 0.51
N ALA A 21 -9.30 4.15 1.20
CA ALA A 21 -8.10 3.37 0.93
C ALA A 21 -8.37 1.86 1.10
N ALA A 22 -9.05 1.45 2.17
CA ALA A 22 -9.44 0.06 2.38
C ALA A 22 -10.36 -0.45 1.26
N GLY A 23 -11.37 0.34 0.88
CA GLY A 23 -12.30 0.00 -0.21
C GLY A 23 -11.59 -0.13 -1.57
N CYS A 24 -10.74 0.83 -1.92
CA CYS A 24 -9.94 0.81 -3.15
C CYS A 24 -8.97 -0.37 -3.16
N THR A 25 -8.34 -0.70 -2.02
CA THR A 25 -7.43 -1.85 -1.91
C THR A 25 -8.16 -3.17 -2.13
N LEU A 26 -9.32 -3.36 -1.48
CA LEU A 26 -10.14 -4.57 -1.64
C LEU A 26 -10.70 -4.72 -3.06
N ALA A 27 -11.29 -3.66 -3.60
CA ALA A 27 -11.84 -3.66 -4.96
C ALA A 27 -10.73 -3.89 -6.00
N GLY A 28 -9.58 -3.25 -5.82
CA GLY A 28 -8.44 -3.40 -6.71
C GLY A 28 -7.83 -4.80 -6.68
N ALA A 29 -7.58 -5.34 -5.48
CA ALA A 29 -7.08 -6.70 -5.31
C ALA A 29 -8.07 -7.75 -5.86
N GLY A 30 -9.37 -7.55 -5.63
CA GLY A 30 -10.43 -8.38 -6.19
C GLY A 30 -10.41 -8.38 -7.73
N ALA A 31 -10.42 -7.20 -8.35
CA ALA A 31 -10.39 -7.04 -9.80
C ALA A 31 -9.12 -7.62 -10.46
N VAL A 32 -7.95 -7.43 -9.85
CA VAL A 32 -6.70 -8.06 -10.31
C VAL A 32 -6.79 -9.58 -10.20
N THR A 33 -7.27 -10.10 -9.06
CA THR A 33 -7.40 -11.54 -8.84
C THR A 33 -8.36 -12.16 -9.83
N THR A 34 -9.52 -11.56 -10.09
CA THR A 34 -10.47 -12.05 -11.08
C THR A 34 -9.89 -12.01 -12.49
N ALA A 35 -9.15 -10.95 -12.85
CA ALA A 35 -8.49 -10.88 -14.16
C ALA A 35 -7.39 -11.95 -14.33
N VAL A 36 -6.62 -12.24 -13.27
CA VAL A 36 -5.61 -13.30 -13.26
C VAL A 36 -6.24 -14.68 -13.36
N LEU A 37 -7.33 -14.95 -12.63
CA LEU A 37 -8.03 -16.24 -12.66
C LEU A 37 -8.74 -16.50 -13.99
N ALA A 38 -9.19 -15.45 -14.68
CA ALA A 38 -9.82 -15.54 -15.99
C ALA A 38 -8.83 -15.49 -17.17
N GLY A 39 -7.58 -15.07 -16.91
CA GLY A 39 -6.55 -14.83 -17.92
C GLY A 39 -6.05 -16.10 -18.64
N PRO A 40 -5.49 -15.95 -19.85
CA PRO A 40 -4.97 -17.07 -20.63
C PRO A 40 -3.61 -17.54 -20.07
N GLY A 41 -3.60 -18.68 -19.37
CA GLY A 41 -2.38 -19.33 -18.87
C GLY A 41 -2.72 -20.54 -17.99
N PRO A 42 -1.79 -21.50 -17.78
CA PRO A 42 -2.04 -22.66 -16.95
C PRO A 42 -2.00 -22.29 -15.46
N GLY A 43 -3.03 -21.59 -14.97
CA GLY A 43 -3.22 -21.31 -13.55
C GLY A 43 -2.14 -20.44 -12.90
N PHE A 44 -1.68 -20.81 -11.71
CA PHE A 44 -0.77 -20.02 -10.86
C PHE A 44 0.68 -19.88 -11.38
N SER A 45 0.99 -20.36 -12.59
CA SER A 45 2.36 -20.36 -13.12
C SER A 45 2.78 -19.08 -13.85
N ALA A 46 1.82 -18.32 -14.39
CA ALA A 46 2.05 -17.08 -15.13
C ALA A 46 2.36 -15.91 -14.20
N TYR A 47 2.96 -14.82 -14.66
CA TYR A 47 3.07 -13.59 -13.85
C TYR A 47 1.71 -12.93 -13.63
N VAL A 48 1.55 -12.15 -12.55
CA VAL A 48 0.31 -11.38 -12.31
C VAL A 48 0.09 -10.35 -13.41
N SER A 49 1.18 -9.76 -13.91
CA SER A 49 1.19 -8.78 -15.00
C SER A 49 0.72 -9.33 -16.35
N GLU A 50 0.73 -10.65 -16.57
CA GLU A 50 0.26 -11.26 -17.82
C GLU A 50 -1.25 -11.09 -18.03
N ALA A 51 -2.03 -10.87 -16.95
CA ALA A 51 -3.45 -10.51 -17.06
C ALA A 51 -3.67 -9.15 -17.74
N GLY A 52 -2.62 -8.32 -17.84
CA GLY A 52 -2.61 -7.00 -18.47
C GLY A 52 -2.10 -6.98 -19.91
N ILE A 53 -1.84 -8.12 -20.54
CA ILE A 53 -1.32 -8.19 -21.92
C ILE A 53 -2.27 -7.48 -22.88
N ALA A 54 -1.71 -6.65 -23.76
CA ALA A 54 -2.45 -5.93 -24.79
C ALA A 54 -3.27 -6.88 -25.69
N GLY A 55 -4.54 -6.55 -25.92
CA GLY A 55 -5.44 -7.36 -26.75
C GLY A 55 -6.12 -8.53 -26.01
N SER A 56 -5.82 -8.77 -24.74
CA SER A 56 -6.57 -9.75 -23.94
C SER A 56 -7.92 -9.19 -23.48
N GLY A 57 -8.95 -10.05 -23.41
CA GLY A 57 -10.28 -9.66 -22.93
C GLY A 57 -10.33 -9.25 -21.44
N HIS A 58 -9.27 -9.58 -20.68
CA HIS A 58 -9.17 -9.34 -19.23
C HIS A 58 -8.32 -8.10 -18.89
N ALA A 59 -7.58 -7.55 -19.85
CA ALA A 59 -6.73 -6.38 -19.64
C ALA A 59 -7.48 -5.16 -19.06
N PRO A 60 -8.72 -4.82 -19.46
CA PRO A 60 -9.44 -3.71 -18.85
C PRO A 60 -9.71 -3.91 -17.36
N MET A 61 -10.12 -5.12 -16.96
CA MET A 61 -10.39 -5.47 -15.56
C MET A 61 -9.11 -5.43 -14.73
N TYR A 62 -8.01 -5.99 -15.25
CA TYR A 62 -6.69 -5.90 -14.62
C TYR A 62 -6.28 -4.44 -14.38
N ARG A 63 -6.39 -3.57 -15.40
CA ARG A 63 -6.01 -2.15 -15.30
C ARG A 63 -6.87 -1.38 -14.31
N ILE A 64 -8.19 -1.60 -14.30
CA ILE A 64 -9.08 -1.03 -13.29
C ILE A 64 -8.61 -1.44 -11.89
N GLY A 65 -8.26 -2.72 -11.72
CA GLY A 65 -7.73 -3.23 -10.46
C GLY A 65 -6.43 -2.55 -10.04
N VAL A 66 -5.46 -2.42 -10.95
CA VAL A 66 -4.18 -1.74 -10.69
C VAL A 66 -4.37 -0.26 -10.35
N PHE A 67 -5.25 0.46 -11.06
CA PHE A 67 -5.54 1.86 -10.75
C PHE A 67 -6.28 2.02 -9.41
N ALA A 68 -7.18 1.10 -9.06
CA ALA A 68 -7.80 1.08 -7.75
C ALA A 68 -6.78 0.82 -6.63
N LEU A 69 -5.82 -0.08 -6.83
CA LEU A 69 -4.71 -0.28 -5.88
C LEU A 69 -3.84 0.98 -5.75
N ALA A 70 -3.51 1.64 -6.86
CA ALA A 70 -2.78 2.92 -6.83
C ALA A 70 -3.53 3.98 -6.02
N ALA A 71 -4.84 4.15 -6.28
CA ALA A 71 -5.68 5.04 -5.50
C ALA A 71 -5.71 4.67 -4.01
N GLY A 72 -5.75 3.37 -3.68
CA GLY A 72 -5.65 2.86 -2.31
C GLY A 72 -4.36 3.28 -1.60
N LEU A 73 -3.21 3.18 -2.28
CA LEU A 73 -1.92 3.62 -1.75
C LEU A 73 -1.88 5.13 -1.51
N LEU A 74 -2.39 5.93 -2.46
CA LEU A 74 -2.43 7.39 -2.33
C LEU A 74 -3.35 7.84 -1.19
N LEU A 75 -4.52 7.23 -1.07
CA LEU A 75 -5.47 7.52 0.00
C LEU A 75 -4.93 7.11 1.36
N LEU A 76 -4.22 5.97 1.43
CA LEU A 76 -3.51 5.57 2.65
C LEU A 76 -2.44 6.60 3.03
N ALA A 77 -1.66 7.10 2.05
CA ALA A 77 -0.68 8.16 2.29
C ALA A 77 -1.32 9.43 2.90
N VAL A 78 -2.49 9.83 2.40
CA VAL A 78 -3.26 10.98 2.90
C VAL A 78 -3.81 10.73 4.32
N ALA A 79 -4.20 9.48 4.61
CA ALA A 79 -4.73 9.09 5.93
C ALA A 79 -3.67 9.08 7.03
N LEU A 80 -2.38 8.92 6.68
CA LEU A 80 -1.29 8.85 7.65
C LEU A 80 -1.15 10.15 8.46
N PRO A 81 -0.80 10.05 9.75
CA PRO A 81 -0.47 11.20 10.57
C PRO A 81 0.83 11.87 10.09
N PRO A 82 1.02 13.19 10.31
CA PRO A 82 2.12 13.97 9.76
C PRO A 82 3.52 13.49 10.22
N GLN A 83 3.59 12.84 11.38
CA GLN A 83 4.78 12.18 11.90
C GLN A 83 5.31 11.09 10.95
N LEU A 84 4.43 10.51 10.13
CA LEU A 84 4.74 9.46 9.15
C LEU A 84 4.95 10.00 7.72
N ARG A 85 5.36 11.27 7.57
CA ARG A 85 5.58 11.91 6.26
C ARG A 85 6.47 11.13 5.30
N VAL A 86 7.50 10.44 5.81
CA VAL A 86 8.40 9.63 4.97
C VAL A 86 7.64 8.43 4.38
N ALA A 87 6.86 7.73 5.21
CA ALA A 87 6.02 6.64 4.74
C ALA A 87 4.93 7.14 3.77
N ALA A 88 4.33 8.31 4.04
CA ALA A 88 3.36 8.92 3.12
C ALA A 88 3.99 9.27 1.76
N ALA A 89 5.20 9.85 1.74
CA ALA A 89 5.92 10.14 0.51
C ALA A 89 6.26 8.87 -0.28
N LEU A 90 6.70 7.82 0.41
CA LEU A 90 6.98 6.50 -0.20
C LEU A 90 5.70 5.86 -0.77
N LEU A 91 4.58 5.93 -0.05
CA LEU A 91 3.29 5.45 -0.56
C LEU A 91 2.80 6.27 -1.77
N GLY A 92 3.02 7.59 -1.77
CA GLY A 92 2.73 8.45 -2.92
C GLY A 92 3.59 8.08 -4.14
N ALA A 93 4.88 7.85 -3.95
CA ALA A 93 5.77 7.36 -5.00
C ALA A 93 5.32 5.97 -5.50
N GLY A 94 5.00 5.06 -4.57
CA GLY A 94 4.48 3.73 -4.89
C GLY A 94 3.17 3.78 -5.68
N SER A 95 2.26 4.69 -5.33
CA SER A 95 1.04 4.96 -6.09
C SER A 95 1.34 5.41 -7.52
N ALA A 96 2.22 6.39 -7.69
CA ALA A 96 2.60 6.90 -9.00
C ALA A 96 3.24 5.81 -9.87
N SER A 97 4.16 5.01 -9.31
CA SER A 97 4.78 3.87 -9.98
C SER A 97 3.76 2.78 -10.31
N THR A 98 2.82 2.47 -9.43
CA THR A 98 1.74 1.49 -9.69
C THR A 98 0.85 1.95 -10.84
N ALA A 99 0.45 3.23 -10.84
CA ALA A 99 -0.34 3.81 -11.92
C ALA A 99 0.41 3.81 -13.25
N LEU A 100 1.70 4.15 -13.25
CA LEU A 100 2.56 4.08 -14.44
C LEU A 100 2.65 2.64 -14.97
N SER A 101 2.83 1.66 -14.08
CA SER A 101 2.87 0.25 -14.45
C SER A 101 1.55 -0.24 -15.05
N GLY A 102 0.40 0.20 -14.54
CA GLY A 102 -0.91 -0.14 -15.09
C GLY A 102 -1.28 0.64 -16.38
N ALA A 103 -0.63 1.79 -16.61
CA ALA A 103 -0.83 2.59 -17.80
C ALA A 103 -0.12 1.98 -19.03
N VAL A 104 1.04 1.36 -18.82
CA VAL A 104 1.85 0.73 -19.87
C VAL A 104 1.51 -0.75 -19.99
N THR A 105 1.12 -1.18 -21.19
CA THR A 105 0.84 -2.59 -21.50
C THR A 105 2.14 -3.33 -21.79
N CYS A 106 2.40 -4.43 -21.10
CA CYS A 106 3.53 -5.29 -21.43
C CYS A 106 3.23 -6.17 -22.66
N SER A 107 4.28 -6.61 -23.33
CA SER A 107 4.26 -7.64 -24.37
C SER A 107 3.89 -9.00 -23.77
N ALA A 108 3.47 -9.94 -24.62
CA ALA A 108 3.11 -11.28 -24.16
C ALA A 108 4.26 -11.94 -23.35
N GLY A 109 3.94 -12.44 -22.16
CA GLY A 109 4.90 -13.06 -21.23
C GLY A 109 5.74 -12.07 -20.42
N CYS A 110 5.54 -10.75 -20.57
CA CYS A 110 6.32 -9.66 -19.96
C CYS A 110 7.85 -9.98 -19.90
N PRO A 111 8.55 -9.94 -21.06
CA PRO A 111 9.92 -10.43 -21.20
C PRO A 111 10.93 -9.77 -20.26
N LEU A 112 11.83 -10.58 -19.68
CA LEU A 112 12.86 -10.15 -18.72
C LEU A 112 14.27 -10.24 -19.32
N PRO A 113 15.01 -9.11 -19.45
CA PRO A 113 16.43 -9.15 -19.80
C PRO A 113 17.27 -9.80 -18.70
N PRO A 114 18.41 -10.43 -19.05
CA PRO A 114 18.95 -10.64 -20.39
C PRO A 114 18.36 -11.87 -21.13
N PHE A 115 17.46 -12.62 -20.49
CA PHE A 115 16.98 -13.91 -20.97
C PHE A 115 16.00 -13.80 -22.15
N GLU A 116 15.23 -12.72 -22.21
CA GLU A 116 14.24 -12.47 -23.26
C GLU A 116 14.41 -11.04 -23.83
N ARG A 117 14.03 -10.83 -25.10
CA ARG A 117 14.12 -9.50 -25.73
C ARG A 117 12.98 -8.61 -25.24
N ALA A 118 13.28 -7.73 -24.29
CA ALA A 118 12.34 -6.73 -23.79
C ALA A 118 12.21 -5.53 -24.72
N THR A 119 10.99 -5.02 -24.87
CA THR A 119 10.73 -3.70 -25.46
C THR A 119 10.88 -2.60 -24.40
N VAL A 120 10.87 -1.32 -24.83
CA VAL A 120 10.86 -0.19 -23.90
C VAL A 120 9.62 -0.21 -23.01
N ALA A 121 8.46 -0.63 -23.53
CA ALA A 121 7.23 -0.74 -22.75
C ALA A 121 7.37 -1.79 -21.63
N ASP A 122 8.00 -2.92 -21.92
CA ASP A 122 8.26 -3.98 -20.93
C ASP A 122 9.19 -3.48 -19.81
N LEU A 123 10.23 -2.73 -20.15
CA LEU A 123 11.15 -2.13 -19.18
C LEU A 123 10.48 -1.08 -18.30
N VAL A 124 9.63 -0.23 -18.88
CA VAL A 124 8.89 0.79 -18.11
C VAL A 124 7.88 0.11 -17.18
N HIS A 125 7.14 -0.89 -17.66
CA HIS A 125 6.20 -1.66 -16.85
C HIS A 125 6.91 -2.38 -15.69
N GLY A 126 7.93 -3.18 -16.00
CA GLY A 126 8.68 -3.94 -15.00
C GLY A 126 9.42 -3.05 -14.00
N GLY A 127 10.09 -2.00 -14.49
CA GLY A 127 10.77 -1.02 -13.65
C GLY A 127 9.82 -0.28 -12.73
N ALA A 128 8.64 0.13 -13.23
CA ALA A 128 7.62 0.77 -12.41
C ALA A 128 7.03 -0.19 -11.37
N SER A 129 6.82 -1.46 -11.70
CA SER A 129 6.38 -2.50 -10.74
C SER A 129 7.40 -2.74 -9.62
N ILE A 130 8.70 -2.80 -9.96
CA ILE A 130 9.78 -2.93 -8.97
C ILE A 130 9.83 -1.70 -8.07
N ALA A 131 9.79 -0.50 -8.65
CA ALA A 131 9.79 0.75 -7.90
C ALA A 131 8.57 0.87 -6.97
N ALA A 132 7.39 0.49 -7.44
CA ALA A 132 6.17 0.46 -6.62
C ALA A 132 6.32 -0.47 -5.41
N THR A 133 6.76 -1.70 -5.65
CA THR A 133 6.97 -2.71 -4.60
C THR A 133 8.03 -2.25 -3.59
N ALA A 134 9.17 -1.75 -4.08
CA ALA A 134 10.23 -1.24 -3.23
C ALA A 134 9.73 -0.06 -2.37
N ALA A 135 8.99 0.88 -2.95
CA ALA A 135 8.45 2.03 -2.23
C ALA A 135 7.47 1.60 -1.13
N VAL A 136 6.59 0.63 -1.40
CA VAL A 136 5.66 0.08 -0.39
C VAL A 136 6.42 -0.63 0.73
N VAL A 137 7.40 -1.49 0.42
CA VAL A 137 8.20 -2.18 1.44
C VAL A 137 9.04 -1.20 2.26
N LEU A 138 9.62 -0.18 1.63
CA LEU A 138 10.34 0.88 2.35
C LEU A 138 9.39 1.72 3.21
N ALA A 139 8.15 1.95 2.78
CA ALA A 139 7.14 2.58 3.62
C ALA A 139 6.87 1.72 4.86
N MET A 140 6.82 0.39 4.72
CA MET A 140 6.72 -0.51 5.88
C MET A 140 7.89 -0.32 6.85
N VAL A 141 9.12 -0.33 6.33
CA VAL A 141 10.32 -0.09 7.14
C VAL A 141 10.27 1.28 7.83
N ALA A 142 9.89 2.34 7.11
CA ALA A 142 9.80 3.69 7.65
C ALA A 142 8.80 3.79 8.83
N VAL A 143 7.63 3.16 8.71
CA VAL A 143 6.65 3.10 9.82
C VAL A 143 7.19 2.28 10.99
N THR A 144 7.91 1.19 10.72
CA THR A 144 8.51 0.33 11.75
C THR A 144 9.55 1.10 12.59
N LEU A 145 10.35 1.93 11.93
CA LEU A 145 11.40 2.74 12.58
C LEU A 145 10.87 4.01 13.26
N CYS A 146 9.65 4.45 12.90
CA CYS A 146 9.04 5.63 13.52
C CYS A 146 8.53 5.31 14.93
N ARG A 147 9.18 5.86 15.96
CA ARG A 147 8.79 5.67 17.37
C ARG A 147 7.41 6.27 17.70
N GLU A 148 7.04 7.32 16.98
CA GLU A 148 5.76 8.03 17.12
C GLU A 148 4.60 7.27 16.46
N ALA A 149 4.90 6.22 15.67
CA ALA A 149 3.87 5.30 15.20
C ALA A 149 3.23 4.56 16.38
N GLY A 150 1.90 4.53 16.43
CA GLY A 150 1.15 3.75 17.41
C GLY A 150 1.61 2.29 17.44
N GLY A 151 1.70 1.71 18.65
CA GLY A 151 2.33 0.39 18.84
C GLY A 151 1.72 -0.75 18.00
N ARG A 152 0.41 -0.71 17.72
CA ARG A 152 -0.28 -1.68 16.85
C ARG A 152 0.20 -1.58 15.40
N LEU A 153 0.17 -0.37 14.83
CA LEU A 153 0.61 -0.12 13.46
C LEU A 153 2.09 -0.49 13.27
N ARG A 154 2.93 -0.15 14.26
CA ARG A 154 4.36 -0.48 14.24
C ARG A 154 4.62 -1.99 14.25
N ARG A 155 3.93 -2.76 15.11
CA ARG A 155 4.06 -4.23 15.16
C ARG A 155 3.58 -4.89 13.87
N LEU A 156 2.40 -4.50 13.40
CA LEU A 156 1.83 -4.99 12.14
C LEU A 156 2.80 -4.78 10.98
N THR A 157 3.36 -3.58 10.92
CA THR A 157 4.25 -3.20 9.83
C THR A 157 5.63 -3.86 9.95
N ALA A 158 6.13 -4.07 11.16
CA ALA A 158 7.36 -4.82 11.39
C ALA A 158 7.25 -6.27 10.88
N VAL A 159 6.13 -6.94 11.16
CA VAL A 159 5.86 -8.29 10.65
C VAL A 159 5.81 -8.29 9.13
N ALA A 160 5.05 -7.38 8.53
CA ALA A 160 4.95 -7.28 7.08
C ALA A 160 6.32 -7.02 6.42
N ALA A 161 7.12 -6.09 6.96
CA ALA A 161 8.46 -5.80 6.45
C ALA A 161 9.42 -6.99 6.58
N THR A 162 9.37 -7.71 7.70
CA THR A 162 10.22 -8.89 7.96
C THR A 162 9.93 -10.02 6.98
N LEU A 163 8.69 -10.15 6.52
CA LEU A 163 8.30 -11.13 5.50
C LEU A 163 8.61 -10.62 4.09
N ALA A 164 8.26 -9.36 3.78
CA ALA A 164 8.36 -8.83 2.43
C ALA A 164 9.81 -8.60 1.97
N LEU A 165 10.71 -8.11 2.85
CA LEU A 165 12.11 -7.85 2.48
C LEU A 165 12.86 -9.08 1.93
N PRO A 166 12.90 -10.23 2.64
CA PRO A 166 13.59 -11.41 2.12
C PRO A 166 12.92 -11.96 0.86
N LEU A 167 11.59 -11.87 0.75
CA LEU A 167 10.88 -12.30 -0.46
C LEU A 167 11.22 -11.41 -1.66
N CYS A 168 11.25 -10.09 -1.50
CA CYS A 168 11.67 -9.17 -2.56
C CYS A 168 13.13 -9.41 -2.97
N ALA A 169 14.02 -9.66 -2.01
CA ALA A 169 15.40 -10.03 -2.31
C ALA A 169 15.49 -11.35 -3.09
N ALA A 170 14.70 -12.35 -2.71
CA ALA A 170 14.62 -13.64 -3.41
C ALA A 170 14.08 -13.48 -4.84
N ILE A 171 13.03 -12.67 -5.04
CA ILE A 171 12.49 -12.35 -6.38
C ILE A 171 13.56 -11.69 -7.24
N GLY A 172 14.22 -10.63 -6.73
CA GLY A 172 15.25 -9.92 -7.49
C GLY A 172 16.42 -10.82 -7.86
N LEU A 173 16.88 -11.67 -6.93
CA LEU A 173 17.93 -12.63 -7.19
C LEU A 173 17.49 -13.70 -8.21
N ALA A 174 16.27 -14.23 -8.09
CA ALA A 174 15.75 -15.22 -9.03
C ALA A 174 15.54 -14.62 -10.43
N MET A 175 15.08 -13.38 -10.54
CA MET A 175 14.99 -12.67 -11.83
C MET A 175 16.36 -12.50 -12.49
N LEU A 176 17.42 -12.24 -11.72
CA LEU A 176 18.79 -12.08 -12.24
C LEU A 176 19.45 -13.42 -12.62
N LEU A 177 19.18 -14.49 -11.86
CA LEU A 177 19.88 -15.78 -12.04
C LEU A 177 19.12 -16.78 -12.92
N VAL A 178 17.78 -16.76 -12.87
CA VAL A 178 16.91 -17.75 -13.53
C VAL A 178 16.03 -17.08 -14.59
N GLY A 179 15.68 -15.82 -14.40
CA GLY A 179 14.73 -15.12 -15.25
C GLY A 179 13.29 -15.59 -14.99
N ARG A 180 12.56 -15.91 -16.06
CA ARG A 180 11.16 -16.28 -15.98
C ARG A 180 10.97 -17.69 -15.42
N SER A 181 10.22 -17.81 -14.32
CA SER A 181 9.89 -19.12 -13.73
C SER A 181 8.62 -19.09 -12.88
N THR A 182 8.01 -20.26 -12.69
CA THR A 182 6.89 -20.49 -11.76
C THR A 182 7.20 -20.03 -10.34
N LEU A 183 8.44 -20.23 -9.87
CA LEU A 183 8.87 -19.78 -8.55
C LEU A 183 8.74 -18.26 -8.41
N VAL A 184 9.22 -17.49 -9.40
CA VAL A 184 9.14 -16.02 -9.37
C VAL A 184 7.67 -15.58 -9.41
N GLY A 185 6.84 -16.21 -10.24
CA GLY A 185 5.39 -15.93 -10.28
C GLY A 185 4.66 -16.21 -8.97
N VAL A 186 5.04 -17.26 -8.23
CA VAL A 186 4.48 -17.55 -6.90
C VAL A 186 4.98 -16.53 -5.88
N LEU A 187 6.28 -16.24 -5.85
CA LEU A 187 6.85 -15.26 -4.92
C LEU A 187 6.25 -13.87 -5.13
N GLU A 188 6.06 -13.45 -6.38
CA GLU A 188 5.39 -12.19 -6.72
C GLU A 188 3.99 -12.12 -6.08
N ARG A 189 3.17 -13.16 -6.25
CA ARG A 189 1.82 -13.22 -5.65
C ARG A 189 1.86 -13.15 -4.13
N VAL A 190 2.82 -13.83 -3.51
CA VAL A 190 2.97 -13.79 -2.04
C VAL A 190 3.33 -12.38 -1.57
N VAL A 191 4.26 -11.70 -2.24
CA VAL A 191 4.64 -10.32 -1.90
C VAL A 191 3.46 -9.36 -2.11
N LEU A 192 2.74 -9.48 -3.23
CA LEU A 192 1.55 -8.66 -3.50
C LEU A 192 0.44 -8.91 -2.47
N ALA A 193 0.22 -10.18 -2.06
CA ALA A 193 -0.74 -10.52 -1.01
C ALA A 193 -0.33 -9.88 0.33
N ILE A 194 0.95 -9.94 0.71
CA ILE A 194 1.46 -9.26 1.92
C ILE A 194 1.23 -7.75 1.82
N ALA A 195 1.51 -7.14 0.68
CA ALA A 195 1.31 -5.70 0.47
C ALA A 195 -0.17 -5.29 0.58
N VAL A 196 -1.08 -6.05 -0.03
CA VAL A 196 -2.54 -5.83 0.05
C VAL A 196 -3.04 -6.00 1.48
N LEU A 197 -2.68 -7.09 2.15
CA LEU A 197 -3.11 -7.36 3.53
C LEU A 197 -2.57 -6.31 4.50
N TRP A 198 -1.30 -5.90 4.33
CA TRP A 198 -0.72 -4.82 5.10
C TRP A 198 -1.43 -3.50 4.84
N GLY A 199 -1.66 -3.12 3.58
CA GLY A 199 -2.31 -1.85 3.22
C GLY A 199 -3.73 -1.76 3.80
N LEU A 200 -4.50 -2.84 3.71
CA LEU A 200 -5.82 -2.96 4.31
C LEU A 200 -5.77 -2.83 5.83
N ALA A 201 -4.89 -3.58 6.49
CA ALA A 201 -4.80 -3.55 7.94
C ALA A 201 -4.23 -2.23 8.49
N ALA A 202 -3.33 -1.58 7.75
CA ALA A 202 -2.82 -0.24 8.04
C ALA A 202 -3.95 0.79 7.92
N ALA A 203 -4.74 0.76 6.85
CA ALA A 203 -5.90 1.63 6.66
C ALA A 203 -6.91 1.48 7.80
N ILE A 204 -7.28 0.24 8.16
CA ILE A 204 -8.18 -0.04 9.30
C ILE A 204 -7.60 0.48 10.61
N THR A 205 -6.31 0.21 10.87
CA THR A 205 -5.65 0.63 12.13
C THR A 205 -5.62 2.17 12.25
N VAL A 206 -5.35 2.87 11.15
CA VAL A 206 -5.33 4.33 11.10
C VAL A 206 -6.74 4.91 11.28
N GLY A 207 -7.75 4.36 10.59
CA GLY A 207 -9.13 4.80 10.73
C GLY A 207 -9.69 4.60 12.15
N LEU A 208 -9.45 3.43 12.77
CA LEU A 208 -9.91 3.14 14.14
C LEU A 208 -9.26 4.05 15.19
N ALA A 209 -7.97 4.39 15.02
CA ALA A 209 -7.28 5.32 15.92
C ALA A 209 -7.95 6.71 15.91
N GLN A 210 -8.42 7.16 14.75
CA GLN A 210 -9.05 8.47 14.56
C GLN A 210 -10.46 8.55 15.13
N HIS A 211 -11.19 7.44 15.22
CA HIS A 211 -12.50 7.39 15.88
C HIS A 211 -12.39 7.38 17.42
N THR A 212 -11.26 6.93 17.97
CA THR A 212 -11.09 6.80 19.44
C THR A 212 -10.70 8.12 20.12
N GLU A 213 -9.93 8.99 19.45
CA GLU A 213 -9.54 10.30 19.97
C GLU A 213 -10.71 11.25 20.31
N PRO A 214 -11.72 11.47 19.46
CA PRO A 214 -12.83 12.37 19.76
C PRO A 214 -13.68 11.91 20.95
N ALA A 215 -13.86 10.60 21.14
CA ALA A 215 -14.58 10.04 22.30
C ALA A 215 -13.83 10.27 23.62
N ARG A 216 -12.49 10.15 23.61
CA ARG A 216 -11.64 10.36 24.80
C ARG A 216 -11.55 11.84 25.20
N ALA A 217 -11.52 12.75 24.23
CA ALA A 217 -11.55 14.19 24.48
C ALA A 217 -12.89 14.64 25.07
N ALA A 218 -14.01 14.06 24.63
CA ALA A 218 -15.34 14.32 25.21
C ALA A 218 -15.51 13.71 26.62
N ALA A 219 -14.82 12.61 26.90
CA ALA A 219 -14.90 11.90 28.19
C ALA A 219 -13.97 12.44 29.28
N SER A 220 -13.05 13.36 28.99
CA SER A 220 -12.23 14.05 30.00
C SER A 220 -13.06 15.17 30.63
N PRO A 221 -13.64 14.99 31.83
CA PRO A 221 -14.38 16.05 32.50
C PRO A 221 -13.34 17.06 32.98
N THR A 222 -13.60 18.33 32.72
CA THR A 222 -12.92 19.48 33.29
C THR A 222 -12.68 19.32 34.79
N SER A 223 -11.49 18.83 35.16
CA SER A 223 -10.85 19.08 36.46
C SER A 223 -10.38 20.54 36.47
N ARG A 224 -11.34 21.46 36.45
CA ARG A 224 -11.12 22.90 36.62
C ARG A 224 -12.11 23.36 37.68
N GLY A 225 -11.82 22.96 38.91
CA GLY A 225 -12.71 23.17 40.06
C GLY A 225 -12.11 22.69 41.36
N THR A 226 -10.88 23.10 41.68
CA THR A 226 -10.44 23.23 43.07
C THR A 226 -9.83 24.60 43.24
N ASP A 227 -10.74 25.53 43.47
CA ASP A 227 -10.55 26.82 44.12
C ASP A 227 -9.88 26.57 45.48
N HIS A 228 -8.58 26.81 45.57
CA HIS A 228 -7.91 26.96 46.86
C HIS A 228 -7.55 28.44 47.04
N ARG A 229 -8.54 29.20 47.52
CA ARG A 229 -8.28 30.41 48.30
C ARG A 229 -7.37 30.02 49.47
N GLN A 230 -6.15 30.50 49.42
CA GLN A 230 -5.22 30.48 50.54
C GLN A 230 -5.39 31.83 51.27
N PRO A 231 -5.87 31.86 52.54
CA PRO A 231 -5.88 33.09 53.31
C PRO A 231 -4.46 33.41 53.82
N PRO A 232 -4.10 34.69 53.99
CA PRO A 232 -2.80 35.08 54.50
C PRO A 232 -2.75 34.95 56.03
N LEU A 233 -1.62 34.44 56.54
CA LEU A 233 -1.12 34.70 57.89
C LEU A 233 0.38 35.00 57.81
#